data_AF-A0A8S2UQW4-F1
#
_entry.id   AF-A0A8S2UQW4-F1
#
_cell.length_a   1.000
_cell.length_b   1.000
_cell.length_c   1.000
_cell.angle_alpha   90.00
_cell.angle_beta   90.00
_cell.angle_gamma   90.00
#
_symmetry.space_group_name_H-M   'P 1'
#
loop_
_entity.id
_entity.type
_entity.pdbx_description
1 polymer ?
#
loop_
_entity_poly.entity_id
_entity_poly.type
_entity_poly.pdbx_seq_one_letter_code
_entity_poly.pdbx_strand_id
1 'polypeptide(L)'
;MINAYRESIHDKVKGEYDQVSSIEITSLPTTFTNLEDVSNIDIDSDIATDELEEELEITGESKRDHIAYHIYQLQRTFQMECQNSFTNFFSRQYYKIILREIDQTAGVSLPNFPSYQIVVGLFRNELNKLPDCCGKLVAEMHEYMSECLLQLFEHTFISDFPRLKERLKEVIIKQLNDVKDILSERVQEILDTERRVFTLNHYYMDTVNKLKEKMNDKINGQKGSSSAKSSAATATVVKNSTETVAYVPMSNEAQAARGIQIALHAYSKVVQKRIIDNIAQTCYYHFIIQCALKIDQHLSASIPSSQLLQYMREPHKQTELRNKLTCSIQACEQALQLGLEHINSNTIMSNIFLCLMLLVTWHFQIECIQPYFPPQIAFTTEDAVGRYLFAVDEINQRAYQWHLIDSDDQLYSYAMSKMMHATNISIDEDYWYSEVNCSLQRTGEVYPCEEIFFKKNTDIPVRHTYFEGTGWYALRVIVNYKIISMGKPSDKLFAKIPENWMNNCTDLNLGLDFILPSPIIKVNESATVKIRLTSPPHRLDGNDTVTLQWRVDETSSECQNCLRWEPKQFNFNIKNFDHYQTMIVSRVKDGSETTISPIMKGGGYDKTRSDVYRLLFRSICYIFVSIIETNNYILFSWE
;
A
#
# COMPACT_ATOMS: atom_id res chain seq x y z
N MET A 1 2.73 5.63 8.99
CA MET A 1 1.26 5.54 8.80
C MET A 1 0.88 5.57 7.32
N ILE A 2 1.28 6.59 6.56
CA ILE A 2 0.90 6.78 5.14
C ILE A 2 1.61 5.82 4.19
N ASN A 3 2.90 5.53 4.42
CA ASN A 3 3.63 4.57 3.61
C ASN A 3 3.15 3.13 3.85
N ALA A 4 2.81 2.78 5.11
CA ALA A 4 2.14 1.51 5.43
C ALA A 4 0.77 1.36 4.73
N TYR A 5 0.02 2.46 4.56
CA TYR A 5 -1.23 2.46 3.80
C TYR A 5 -0.99 2.37 2.28
N ARG A 6 0.02 3.07 1.74
CA ARG A 6 0.38 3.02 0.30
C ARG A 6 0.87 1.64 -0.14
N GLU A 7 1.72 0.99 0.65
CA GLU A 7 2.25 -0.35 0.36
C GLU A 7 1.16 -1.42 0.45
N SER A 8 0.25 -1.32 1.45
CA SER A 8 -0.92 -2.20 1.54
C SER A 8 -1.88 -2.11 0.34
N ILE A 9 -1.94 -0.97 -0.37
CA ILE A 9 -2.76 -0.82 -1.59
C ILE A 9 -2.01 -1.36 -2.80
N HIS A 10 -0.72 -1.05 -2.95
CA HIS A 10 0.06 -1.46 -4.13
C HIS A 10 0.23 -2.98 -4.25
N ASP A 11 0.43 -3.69 -3.13
CA ASP A 11 0.58 -5.15 -3.14
C ASP A 11 -0.75 -5.89 -3.41
N LYS A 12 -1.90 -5.27 -3.10
CA LYS A 12 -3.22 -5.88 -3.28
C LYS A 12 -3.88 -5.57 -4.62
N VAL A 13 -3.72 -4.34 -5.14
CA VAL A 13 -4.24 -3.97 -6.47
C VAL A 13 -3.56 -4.78 -7.59
N LYS A 14 -2.29 -5.18 -7.38
CA LYS A 14 -1.58 -6.07 -8.30
C LYS A 14 -2.14 -7.50 -8.31
N GLY A 15 -2.58 -8.00 -7.15
CA GLY A 15 -3.20 -9.33 -7.03
C GLY A 15 -4.63 -9.41 -7.58
N GLU A 16 -5.43 -8.34 -7.49
CA GLU A 16 -6.80 -8.31 -8.00
C GLU A 16 -6.88 -8.08 -9.52
N TYR A 17 -5.98 -7.29 -10.11
CA TYR A 17 -5.95 -7.11 -11.57
C TYR A 17 -5.56 -8.39 -12.33
N ASP A 18 -4.67 -9.21 -11.77
CA ASP A 18 -4.25 -10.49 -12.37
C ASP A 18 -5.35 -11.57 -12.29
N GLN A 19 -6.27 -11.46 -11.31
CA GLN A 19 -7.46 -12.32 -11.21
C GLN A 19 -8.60 -11.89 -12.15
N VAL A 20 -8.74 -10.60 -12.44
CA VAL A 20 -9.77 -10.10 -13.38
C VAL A 20 -9.33 -10.26 -14.84
N SER A 21 -8.03 -10.27 -15.14
CA SER A 21 -7.53 -10.46 -16.51
C SER A 21 -7.54 -11.91 -17.02
N SER A 22 -7.90 -12.89 -16.18
CA SER A 22 -7.88 -14.33 -16.51
C SER A 22 -9.27 -14.98 -16.60
N ILE A 23 -10.35 -14.22 -16.50
CA ILE A 23 -11.71 -14.71 -16.76
C ILE A 23 -12.05 -14.51 -18.24
N GLU A 24 -12.02 -15.60 -19.00
CA GLU A 24 -12.54 -15.66 -20.37
C GLU A 24 -13.99 -15.16 -20.42
N ILE A 25 -14.27 -14.31 -21.41
CA ILE A 25 -15.59 -13.80 -21.74
C ILE A 25 -16.43 -14.96 -22.28
N THR A 26 -17.13 -15.67 -21.40
CA THR A 26 -18.24 -16.56 -21.77
C THR A 26 -19.54 -15.75 -21.78
N SER A 27 -20.14 -15.67 -22.96
CA SER A 27 -21.43 -15.03 -23.23
C SER A 27 -22.53 -15.44 -22.26
N LEU A 28 -23.12 -14.46 -21.57
CA LEU A 28 -24.38 -14.61 -20.82
C LEU A 28 -25.55 -14.84 -21.80
N PRO A 29 -26.47 -15.79 -21.52
CA PRO A 29 -27.62 -16.06 -22.37
C PRO A 29 -28.74 -15.04 -22.11
N THR A 30 -29.16 -14.37 -23.18
CA THR A 30 -30.40 -13.58 -23.23
C THR A 30 -31.61 -14.51 -23.30
N THR A 31 -32.38 -14.57 -22.21
CA THR A 31 -33.79 -14.99 -22.23
C THR A 31 -34.65 -13.91 -21.58
N PHE A 32 -35.24 -13.06 -22.42
CA PHE A 32 -36.41 -12.26 -22.06
C PHE A 32 -37.62 -12.89 -22.73
N THR A 33 -38.50 -13.49 -21.94
CA THR A 33 -39.84 -13.91 -22.37
C THR A 33 -40.86 -12.78 -22.15
N ASN A 34 -41.81 -12.72 -23.08
CA ASN A 34 -42.86 -11.73 -23.26
C ASN A 34 -43.66 -11.35 -22.00
N LEU A 35 -43.96 -10.05 -21.84
CA LEU A 35 -45.08 -9.53 -21.05
C LEU A 35 -45.58 -8.22 -21.68
N GLU A 36 -46.84 -8.25 -22.11
CA GLU A 36 -47.60 -7.14 -22.69
C GLU A 36 -48.16 -6.20 -21.60
N ASP A 37 -48.50 -4.98 -22.02
CA ASP A 37 -49.24 -3.90 -21.34
C ASP A 37 -48.59 -3.14 -20.17
N VAL A 38 -47.97 -2.00 -20.51
CA VAL A 38 -47.50 -0.97 -19.56
C VAL A 38 -48.19 0.37 -19.86
N SER A 39 -49.37 0.55 -19.28
CA SER A 39 -49.88 1.90 -18.99
C SER A 39 -50.29 2.12 -17.53
N ASN A 40 -50.10 1.12 -16.66
CA ASN A 40 -50.25 1.17 -15.20
C ASN A 40 -49.18 0.31 -14.52
N ILE A 41 -47.91 0.72 -14.55
CA ILE A 41 -46.86 0.15 -13.70
C ILE A 41 -46.23 1.30 -12.93
N ASP A 42 -46.58 1.37 -11.64
CA ASP A 42 -45.66 1.86 -10.61
C ASP A 42 -44.39 1.04 -10.73
N ILE A 43 -43.28 1.72 -11.00
CA ILE A 43 -41.97 1.10 -11.08
C ILE A 43 -41.59 0.79 -9.63
N ASP A 44 -41.89 -0.44 -9.18
CA ASP A 44 -41.29 -0.98 -7.95
C ASP A 44 -39.77 -0.95 -8.13
N SER A 45 -39.12 -0.18 -7.27
CA SER A 45 -37.68 0.02 -7.18
C SER A 45 -36.94 -1.14 -6.48
N ASP A 46 -37.61 -2.25 -6.18
CA ASP A 46 -37.19 -3.14 -5.09
C ASP A 46 -36.61 -4.49 -5.54
N ILE A 47 -36.01 -4.59 -6.73
CA ILE A 47 -35.45 -5.88 -7.23
C ILE A 47 -33.96 -5.77 -7.61
N ALA A 48 -33.17 -4.99 -6.88
CA ALA A 48 -31.71 -4.99 -7.06
C ALA A 48 -30.89 -4.91 -5.77
N THR A 49 -31.53 -4.89 -4.60
CA THR A 49 -30.85 -4.81 -3.29
C THR A 49 -30.74 -6.16 -2.60
N ASP A 50 -31.70 -7.07 -2.77
CA ASP A 50 -31.82 -8.24 -1.88
C ASP A 50 -30.87 -9.40 -2.21
N GLU A 51 -30.47 -9.61 -3.47
CA GLU A 51 -29.60 -10.73 -3.85
C GLU A 51 -28.10 -10.51 -3.52
N LEU A 52 -27.69 -9.34 -3.04
CA LEU A 52 -26.29 -9.06 -2.70
C LEU A 52 -26.03 -8.89 -1.20
N GLU A 53 -27.07 -8.84 -0.36
CA GLU A 53 -26.92 -8.80 1.09
C GLU A 53 -26.69 -10.20 1.70
N GLU A 54 -27.07 -11.28 1.00
CA GLU A 54 -27.09 -12.64 1.55
C GLU A 54 -25.73 -13.37 1.54
N GLU A 55 -24.70 -12.89 0.83
CA GLU A 55 -23.36 -13.54 0.78
C GLU A 55 -22.33 -13.00 1.78
N LEU A 56 -22.70 -12.11 2.71
CA LEU A 56 -21.72 -11.35 3.50
C LEU A 56 -21.81 -11.52 5.04
N GLU A 57 -22.35 -12.63 5.55
CA GLU A 57 -22.15 -13.05 6.94
C GLU A 57 -20.76 -13.70 7.16
N ILE A 58 -19.69 -12.94 6.89
CA ILE A 58 -18.33 -13.27 7.34
C ILE A 58 -18.12 -12.58 8.70
N THR A 59 -17.80 -13.40 9.71
CA THR A 59 -17.66 -13.09 11.14
C THR A 59 -17.21 -11.66 11.48
N GLY A 60 -18.02 -10.98 12.31
CA GLY A 60 -18.03 -9.52 12.54
C GLY A 60 -16.80 -8.86 13.19
N GLU A 61 -15.68 -9.55 13.34
CA GLU A 61 -14.43 -8.97 13.85
C GLU A 61 -13.39 -8.66 12.76
N SER A 62 -13.45 -9.33 11.60
CA SER A 62 -12.48 -9.14 10.50
C SER A 62 -12.82 -7.95 9.57
N LYS A 63 -14.09 -7.51 9.55
CA LYS A 63 -14.56 -6.45 8.63
C LYS A 63 -14.20 -5.02 9.04
N ARG A 64 -13.72 -4.79 10.26
CA ARG A 64 -13.49 -3.41 10.77
C ARG A 64 -12.26 -2.69 10.18
N ASP A 65 -11.37 -3.41 9.50
CA ASP A 65 -10.03 -2.87 9.21
C ASP A 65 -9.83 -2.37 7.76
N HIS A 66 -10.87 -2.33 6.93
CA HIS A 66 -10.73 -1.95 5.52
C HIS A 66 -11.29 -0.56 5.20
N ILE A 67 -10.49 0.47 5.47
CA ILE A 67 -10.78 1.87 5.09
C ILE A 67 -11.22 1.99 3.63
N ALA A 68 -10.51 1.30 2.72
CA ALA A 68 -10.84 1.31 1.29
C ALA A 68 -12.23 0.74 0.99
N TYR A 69 -12.63 -0.34 1.68
CA TYR A 69 -13.94 -0.97 1.49
C TYR A 69 -15.08 -0.04 1.93
N HIS A 70 -14.94 0.60 3.10
CA HIS A 70 -15.96 1.55 3.56
C HIS A 70 -16.08 2.77 2.66
N ILE A 71 -14.97 3.30 2.14
CA ILE A 71 -15.00 4.39 1.15
C ILE A 71 -15.73 3.95 -0.13
N TYR A 72 -15.46 2.73 -0.61
CA TYR A 72 -16.18 2.17 -1.75
C TYR A 72 -17.69 2.08 -1.49
N GLN A 73 -18.10 1.67 -0.29
CA GLN A 73 -19.53 1.63 0.08
C GLN A 73 -20.16 3.03 0.09
N LEU A 74 -19.49 4.04 0.65
CA LEU A 74 -19.96 5.43 0.59
C LEU A 74 -20.12 5.93 -0.86
N GLN A 75 -19.14 5.64 -1.72
CA GLN A 75 -19.18 5.98 -3.14
C GLN A 75 -20.30 5.25 -3.89
N ARG A 76 -20.59 3.99 -3.54
CA ARG A 76 -21.69 3.21 -4.12
C ARG A 76 -23.05 3.77 -3.70
N THR A 77 -23.22 4.14 -2.44
CA THR A 77 -24.43 4.83 -1.95
C THR A 77 -24.63 6.15 -2.70
N PHE A 78 -23.59 6.98 -2.81
CA PHE A 78 -23.62 8.21 -3.59
C PHE A 78 -24.00 7.98 -5.05
N GLN A 79 -23.44 6.94 -5.69
CA GLN A 79 -23.79 6.57 -7.07
C GLN A 79 -25.30 6.31 -7.22
N MET A 80 -25.90 5.55 -6.30
CA MET A 80 -27.34 5.25 -6.33
C MET A 80 -28.18 6.51 -6.11
N GLU A 81 -27.81 7.35 -5.13
CA GLU A 81 -28.51 8.62 -4.87
C GLU A 81 -28.44 9.57 -6.07
N CYS A 82 -27.28 9.71 -6.70
CA CYS A 82 -27.10 10.54 -7.89
C CYS A 82 -27.95 10.04 -9.07
N GLN A 83 -28.06 8.73 -9.26
CA GLN A 83 -28.88 8.15 -10.33
C GLN A 83 -30.37 8.37 -10.08
N ASN A 84 -30.81 8.25 -8.82
CA ASN A 84 -32.20 8.40 -8.40
C ASN A 84 -32.64 9.87 -8.29
N SER A 85 -31.71 10.81 -8.22
CA SER A 85 -32.01 12.25 -8.13
C SER A 85 -32.64 12.83 -9.40
N PHE A 86 -32.42 12.20 -10.56
CA PHE A 86 -33.00 12.66 -11.83
C PHE A 86 -34.42 12.15 -12.01
N THR A 87 -35.32 13.02 -12.47
CA THR A 87 -36.70 12.64 -12.74
C THR A 87 -36.79 11.67 -13.92
N ASN A 88 -37.77 10.77 -13.89
CA ASN A 88 -38.09 9.94 -15.04
C ASN A 88 -38.59 10.80 -16.20
N PHE A 89 -37.69 11.10 -17.14
CA PHE A 89 -37.93 11.91 -18.33
C PHE A 89 -39.05 11.39 -19.21
N PHE A 90 -39.36 10.09 -19.18
CA PHE A 90 -40.41 9.47 -19.99
C PHE A 90 -41.78 9.46 -19.32
N SER A 91 -41.89 9.97 -18.09
CA SER A 91 -43.17 10.07 -17.39
C SER A 91 -44.15 11.00 -18.11
N ARG A 92 -45.46 10.71 -17.95
CA ARG A 92 -46.53 11.57 -18.51
C ARG A 92 -46.50 12.98 -17.92
N GLN A 93 -46.09 13.12 -16.66
CA GLN A 93 -45.96 14.43 -16.02
C GLN A 93 -44.84 15.25 -16.64
N TYR A 94 -43.65 14.66 -16.83
CA TYR A 94 -42.53 15.36 -17.44
C TYR A 94 -42.81 15.74 -18.90
N TYR A 95 -43.53 14.88 -19.64
CA TYR A 95 -44.01 15.19 -20.98
C TYR A 95 -44.88 16.46 -21.03
N LYS A 96 -45.79 16.65 -20.05
CA LYS A 96 -46.61 17.87 -19.94
C LYS A 96 -45.76 19.12 -19.66
N ILE A 97 -44.71 18.99 -18.85
CA ILE A 97 -43.76 20.09 -18.59
C ILE A 97 -43.09 20.49 -19.91
N ILE A 98 -42.60 19.54 -20.69
CA ILE A 98 -41.97 19.81 -21.99
C ILE A 98 -42.94 20.50 -22.95
N LEU A 99 -44.18 20.02 -23.06
CA LEU A 99 -45.17 20.66 -23.93
C LEU A 99 -45.44 22.11 -23.52
N ARG A 100 -45.48 22.40 -22.22
CA ARG A 100 -45.62 23.76 -21.71
C ARG A 100 -44.42 24.64 -22.10
N GLU A 101 -43.20 24.13 -21.99
CA GLU A 101 -41.99 24.87 -22.40
C GLU A 101 -41.95 25.12 -23.93
N ILE A 102 -42.40 24.14 -24.73
CA ILE A 102 -42.54 24.31 -26.19
C ILE A 102 -43.54 25.43 -26.51
N ASP A 103 -44.70 25.45 -25.84
CA ASP A 103 -45.72 26.47 -26.03
C ASP A 103 -45.23 27.87 -25.61
N GLN A 104 -44.54 27.96 -24.47
CA GLN A 104 -43.96 29.22 -23.98
C GLN A 104 -42.83 29.77 -24.86
N THR A 105 -42.17 28.92 -25.63
CA THR A 105 -41.10 29.29 -26.55
C THR A 105 -41.55 29.29 -28.02
N ALA A 106 -42.86 29.17 -28.26
CA ALA A 106 -43.44 29.21 -29.59
C ALA A 106 -43.03 30.51 -30.32
N GLY A 107 -42.59 30.36 -31.57
CA GLY A 107 -42.09 31.48 -32.39
C GLY A 107 -40.59 31.74 -32.28
N VAL A 108 -39.86 31.12 -31.35
CA VAL A 108 -38.39 31.21 -31.27
C VAL A 108 -37.72 30.15 -32.16
N SER A 109 -38.30 28.96 -32.25
CA SER A 109 -37.80 27.83 -33.05
C SER A 109 -38.90 27.20 -33.88
N LEU A 110 -38.53 26.59 -35.00
CA LEU A 110 -39.46 25.79 -35.83
C LEU A 110 -39.96 24.58 -35.02
N PRO A 111 -41.25 24.19 -35.16
CA PRO A 111 -41.83 23.08 -34.39
C PRO A 111 -41.06 21.75 -34.48
N ASN A 112 -40.38 21.49 -35.60
CA ASN A 112 -39.62 20.25 -35.82
C ASN A 112 -38.17 20.31 -35.31
N PHE A 113 -37.73 21.46 -34.81
CA PHE A 113 -36.38 21.69 -34.32
C PHE A 113 -36.46 22.09 -32.85
N PRO A 114 -36.38 21.13 -31.92
CA PRO A 114 -36.48 21.44 -30.49
C PRO A 114 -35.42 22.48 -30.12
N SER A 115 -35.86 23.59 -29.54
CA SER A 115 -34.97 24.68 -29.17
C SER A 115 -33.94 24.18 -28.15
N TYR A 116 -32.65 24.40 -28.45
CA TYR A 116 -31.55 24.13 -27.53
C TYR A 116 -31.79 24.79 -26.16
N GLN A 117 -32.44 25.95 -26.13
CA GLN A 117 -32.75 26.66 -24.88
C GLN A 117 -33.69 25.87 -23.97
N ILE A 118 -34.67 25.15 -24.52
CA ILE A 118 -35.58 24.30 -23.74
C ILE A 118 -34.80 23.17 -23.08
N VAL A 119 -33.93 22.49 -23.85
CA VAL A 119 -33.09 21.39 -23.33
C VAL A 119 -32.18 21.90 -22.22
N VAL A 120 -31.52 23.05 -22.40
CA VAL A 120 -30.65 23.66 -21.37
C VAL A 120 -31.43 24.03 -20.12
N GLY A 121 -32.60 24.68 -20.27
CA GLY A 121 -33.43 25.08 -19.13
C GLY A 121 -33.91 23.89 -18.31
N LEU A 122 -34.47 22.88 -18.97
CA LEU A 122 -34.95 21.66 -18.32
C LEU A 122 -33.81 20.87 -17.68
N PHE A 123 -32.66 20.76 -18.35
CA PHE A 123 -31.51 20.04 -17.79
C PHE A 123 -30.95 20.73 -16.54
N ARG A 124 -30.86 22.06 -16.52
CA ARG A 124 -30.40 22.81 -15.34
C ARG A 124 -31.29 22.58 -14.12
N ASN A 125 -32.61 22.46 -14.32
CA ASN A 125 -33.54 22.12 -13.24
C ASN A 125 -33.27 20.74 -12.64
N GLU A 126 -32.85 19.78 -13.46
CA GLU A 126 -32.44 18.45 -12.98
C GLU A 126 -31.08 18.50 -12.29
N LEU A 127 -30.12 19.23 -12.84
CA LEU A 127 -28.77 19.37 -12.27
C LEU A 127 -28.80 20.00 -10.87
N ASN A 128 -29.73 20.94 -10.62
CA ASN A 128 -29.91 21.59 -9.32
C ASN A 128 -30.32 20.64 -8.18
N LYS A 129 -30.65 19.36 -8.47
CA LYS A 129 -30.97 18.34 -7.47
C LYS A 129 -29.74 17.61 -6.93
N LEU A 130 -28.60 17.70 -7.62
CA LEU A 130 -27.37 16.99 -7.28
C LEU A 130 -26.51 17.59 -6.15
N PRO A 131 -26.53 18.92 -5.86
CA PRO A 131 -25.71 19.47 -4.78
C PRO A 131 -25.88 18.75 -3.45
N ASP A 132 -27.10 18.33 -3.12
CA ASP A 132 -27.42 17.69 -1.84
C ASP A 132 -26.72 16.34 -1.68
N CYS A 133 -26.83 15.42 -2.66
CA CYS A 133 -26.18 14.11 -2.58
C CYS A 133 -24.65 14.20 -2.70
N CYS A 134 -24.14 15.16 -3.48
CA CYS A 134 -22.69 15.41 -3.57
C CYS A 134 -22.13 15.94 -2.24
N GLY A 135 -22.82 16.89 -1.61
CA GLY A 135 -22.46 17.43 -0.31
C GLY A 135 -22.55 16.37 0.80
N LYS A 136 -23.55 15.50 0.73
CA LYS A 136 -23.70 14.35 1.64
C LYS A 136 -22.48 13.43 1.58
N LEU A 137 -22.02 13.03 0.39
CA LEU A 137 -20.81 12.20 0.26
C LEU A 137 -19.58 12.86 0.91
N VAL A 138 -19.36 14.16 0.69
CA VAL A 138 -18.24 14.89 1.29
C VAL A 138 -18.34 14.88 2.82
N ALA A 139 -19.54 15.09 3.37
CA ALA A 139 -19.78 15.07 4.81
C ALA A 139 -19.56 13.68 5.42
N GLU A 140 -20.09 12.62 4.81
CA GLU A 140 -19.93 11.24 5.28
C GLU A 140 -18.48 10.77 5.19
N MET A 141 -17.76 11.09 4.10
CA MET A 141 -16.34 10.78 3.99
C MET A 141 -15.51 11.56 5.02
N HIS A 142 -15.83 12.82 5.29
CA HIS A 142 -15.17 13.59 6.34
C HIS A 142 -15.38 12.97 7.72
N GLU A 143 -16.61 12.62 8.07
CA GLU A 143 -16.95 12.00 9.35
C GLU A 143 -16.23 10.66 9.52
N TYR A 144 -16.32 9.79 8.52
CA TYR A 144 -15.65 8.49 8.51
C TYR A 144 -14.13 8.63 8.66
N MET A 145 -13.50 9.49 7.87
CA MET A 145 -12.04 9.70 7.95
C MET A 145 -11.60 10.32 9.26
N SER A 146 -12.41 11.21 9.83
CA SER A 146 -12.17 11.78 11.16
C SER A 146 -12.21 10.69 12.21
N GLU A 147 -13.23 9.83 12.19
CA GLU A 147 -13.34 8.72 13.12
C GLU A 147 -12.15 7.77 13.00
N CYS A 148 -11.81 7.31 11.80
CA CYS A 148 -10.69 6.39 11.58
C CYS A 148 -9.36 6.97 12.06
N LEU A 149 -9.03 8.21 11.67
CA LEU A 149 -7.76 8.83 12.03
C LEU A 149 -7.67 9.11 13.53
N LEU A 150 -8.78 9.54 14.15
CA LEU A 150 -8.81 9.74 15.60
C LEU A 150 -8.71 8.42 16.35
N GLN A 151 -9.39 7.35 15.93
CA GLN A 151 -9.25 6.04 16.55
C GLN A 151 -7.82 5.49 16.43
N LEU A 152 -7.22 5.57 15.23
CA LEU A 152 -5.82 5.19 15.01
C LEU A 152 -4.88 6.01 15.88
N PHE A 153 -5.11 7.32 15.99
CA PHE A 153 -4.34 8.21 16.83
C PHE A 153 -4.47 7.85 18.32
N GLU A 154 -5.68 7.63 18.81
CA GLU A 154 -5.97 7.24 20.20
C GLU A 154 -5.34 5.90 20.58
N HIS A 155 -5.34 4.93 19.65
CA HIS A 155 -4.72 3.62 19.84
C HIS A 155 -3.18 3.68 19.80
N THR A 156 -2.62 4.51 18.92
CA THR A 156 -1.16 4.59 18.72
C THR A 156 -0.47 5.46 19.78
N PHE A 157 -1.11 6.55 20.22
CA PHE A 157 -0.55 7.46 21.21
C PHE A 157 -0.95 7.06 22.63
N ILE A 158 0.00 6.46 23.33
CA ILE A 158 -0.07 6.14 24.77
C ILE A 158 -0.39 7.42 25.56
N SER A 159 -1.20 7.30 26.61
CA SER A 159 -1.75 8.38 27.43
C SER A 159 -0.73 9.20 28.25
N ASP A 160 0.56 8.95 28.07
CA ASP A 160 1.65 9.50 28.88
C ASP A 160 1.87 11.02 28.67
N PHE A 161 1.44 11.55 27.53
CA PHE A 161 1.62 12.95 27.16
C PHE A 161 0.29 13.61 26.75
N PRO A 162 -0.63 13.88 27.68
CA PRO A 162 -1.98 14.35 27.35
C PRO A 162 -1.99 15.69 26.62
N ARG A 163 -1.05 16.59 26.94
CA ARG A 163 -0.95 17.90 26.26
C ARG A 163 -0.51 17.77 24.80
N LEU A 164 0.49 16.92 24.55
CA LEU A 164 0.94 16.59 23.22
C LEU A 164 -0.20 15.93 22.43
N LYS A 165 -0.88 14.98 23.06
CA LYS A 165 -2.00 14.23 22.48
C LYS A 165 -3.12 15.15 22.01
N GLU A 166 -3.62 16.03 22.89
CA GLU A 166 -4.66 16.99 22.52
C GLU A 166 -4.18 17.94 21.41
N ARG A 167 -2.94 18.41 21.47
CA ARG A 167 -2.40 19.30 20.44
C ARG A 167 -2.35 18.64 19.06
N LEU A 168 -1.88 17.39 18.97
CA LEU A 168 -1.82 16.66 17.70
C LEU A 168 -3.24 16.33 17.20
N LYS A 169 -4.18 16.02 18.11
CA LYS A 169 -5.59 15.81 17.79
C LYS A 169 -6.25 17.05 17.18
N GLU A 170 -6.01 18.23 17.76
CA GLU A 170 -6.44 19.51 17.20
C GLU A 170 -5.91 19.73 15.78
N VAL A 171 -4.63 19.40 15.54
CA VAL A 171 -4.00 19.53 14.21
C VAL A 171 -4.68 18.60 13.20
N ILE A 172 -4.93 17.33 13.56
CA ILE A 172 -5.62 16.36 12.70
C ILE A 172 -7.03 16.86 12.35
N ILE A 173 -7.83 17.24 13.36
CA ILE A 173 -9.21 17.74 13.16
C ILE A 173 -9.21 18.99 12.29
N LYS A 174 -8.30 19.94 12.55
CA LYS A 174 -8.19 21.14 11.72
C LYS A 174 -7.90 20.79 10.27
N GLN A 175 -6.94 19.90 10.01
CA GLN A 175 -6.60 19.52 8.63
C GLN A 175 -7.74 18.81 7.90
N LEU A 176 -8.51 17.97 8.60
CA LEU A 176 -9.69 17.33 8.01
C LEU A 176 -10.79 18.34 7.66
N ASN A 177 -11.04 19.32 8.51
CA ASN A 177 -11.97 20.41 8.23
C ASN A 177 -11.50 21.27 7.03
N ASP A 178 -10.21 21.64 7.00
CA ASP A 178 -9.64 22.40 5.88
C ASP A 178 -9.81 21.63 4.54
N VAL A 179 -9.61 20.30 4.55
CA VAL A 179 -9.82 19.44 3.38
C VAL A 179 -11.29 19.35 2.98
N LYS A 180 -12.21 19.27 3.95
CA LYS A 180 -13.64 19.27 3.70
C LYS A 180 -14.09 20.55 3.00
N ASP A 181 -13.64 21.71 3.47
CA ASP A 181 -14.00 23.01 2.90
C ASP A 181 -13.50 23.14 1.45
N ILE A 182 -12.25 22.74 1.19
CA ILE A 182 -11.67 22.69 -0.17
C ILE A 182 -12.49 21.76 -1.07
N LEU A 183 -12.90 20.60 -0.57
CA LEU A 183 -13.70 19.64 -1.33
C LEU A 183 -15.10 20.17 -1.64
N SER A 184 -15.75 20.84 -0.70
CA SER A 184 -17.05 21.47 -0.94
C SER A 184 -16.98 22.51 -2.05
N GLU A 185 -15.94 23.35 -2.06
CA GLU A 185 -15.71 24.31 -3.15
C GLU A 185 -15.47 23.58 -4.49
N ARG A 186 -14.60 22.57 -4.50
CA ARG A 186 -14.26 21.84 -5.72
C ARG A 186 -15.45 21.07 -6.31
N VAL A 187 -16.30 20.51 -5.47
CA VAL A 187 -17.56 19.87 -5.90
C VAL A 187 -18.49 20.89 -6.54
N GLN A 188 -18.61 22.09 -5.96
CA GLN A 188 -19.42 23.15 -6.54
C GLN A 188 -18.89 23.60 -7.90
N GLU A 189 -17.57 23.73 -8.06
CA GLU A 189 -16.93 24.01 -9.36
C GLU A 189 -17.27 22.95 -10.41
N ILE A 190 -17.18 21.66 -10.06
CA ILE A 190 -17.53 20.55 -10.97
C ILE A 190 -19.00 20.68 -11.41
N LEU A 191 -19.92 20.90 -10.48
CA LEU A 191 -21.34 21.08 -10.79
C LEU A 191 -21.59 22.32 -11.67
N ASP A 192 -20.88 23.42 -11.42
CA ASP A 192 -21.00 24.64 -12.22
C ASP A 192 -20.46 24.45 -13.64
N THR A 193 -19.41 23.64 -13.85
CA THR A 193 -18.95 23.28 -15.20
C THR A 193 -20.00 22.45 -15.96
N GLU A 194 -20.72 21.56 -15.27
CA GLU A 194 -21.78 20.73 -15.85
C GLU A 194 -23.07 21.51 -16.18
N ARG A 195 -23.23 22.75 -15.67
CA ARG A 195 -24.35 23.64 -16.08
C ARG A 195 -24.34 23.99 -17.56
N ARG A 196 -23.19 23.83 -18.23
CA ARG A 196 -23.05 24.04 -19.68
C ARG A 196 -23.30 22.72 -20.42
N VAL A 197 -24.43 22.65 -21.14
CA VAL A 197 -24.78 21.47 -21.93
C VAL A 197 -23.83 21.31 -23.11
N PHE A 198 -22.91 20.36 -23.01
CA PHE A 198 -21.92 20.02 -24.03
C PHE A 198 -21.39 18.59 -23.84
N THR A 199 -21.25 17.84 -24.93
CA THR A 199 -20.65 16.51 -24.91
C THR A 199 -19.99 16.17 -26.25
N LEU A 200 -18.81 15.55 -26.18
CA LEU A 200 -18.15 14.85 -27.29
C LEU A 200 -18.23 13.33 -27.11
N ASN A 201 -18.96 12.87 -26.10
CA ASN A 201 -19.06 11.46 -25.77
C ASN A 201 -20.04 10.77 -26.74
N HIS A 202 -19.54 9.78 -27.49
CA HIS A 202 -20.31 8.99 -28.46
C HIS A 202 -21.52 8.28 -27.81
N TYR A 203 -21.45 7.93 -26.52
CA TYR A 203 -22.56 7.32 -25.78
C TYR A 203 -23.86 8.13 -25.84
N TYR A 204 -23.78 9.46 -26.00
CA TYR A 204 -24.97 10.29 -26.18
C TYR A 204 -25.74 9.88 -27.46
N MET A 205 -25.06 9.86 -28.61
CA MET A 205 -25.70 9.53 -29.89
C MET A 205 -26.15 8.09 -29.95
N ASP A 206 -25.37 7.16 -29.39
CA ASP A 206 -25.75 5.75 -29.31
C ASP A 206 -27.03 5.55 -28.50
N THR A 207 -27.14 6.25 -27.36
CA THR A 207 -28.34 6.20 -26.51
C THR A 207 -29.55 6.82 -27.22
N VAL A 208 -29.35 7.95 -27.91
CA VAL A 208 -30.41 8.59 -28.70
C VAL A 208 -30.91 7.65 -29.80
N ASN A 209 -30.03 7.04 -30.58
CA ASN A 209 -30.39 6.14 -31.68
C ASN A 209 -31.11 4.90 -31.15
N LYS A 210 -30.58 4.25 -30.12
CA LYS A 210 -31.19 3.09 -29.46
C LYS A 210 -32.60 3.38 -28.94
N LEU A 211 -32.83 4.56 -28.39
CA LEU A 211 -34.17 4.96 -27.91
C LEU A 211 -35.13 5.26 -29.05
N LYS A 212 -34.66 5.88 -30.13
CA LYS A 212 -35.47 6.14 -31.33
C LYS A 212 -35.91 4.83 -32.01
N GLU A 213 -34.99 3.88 -32.17
CA GLU A 213 -35.28 2.54 -32.71
C GLU A 213 -36.36 1.84 -31.87
N LYS A 214 -36.16 1.77 -30.55
CA LYS A 214 -37.17 1.18 -29.63
C LYS A 214 -38.55 1.84 -29.71
N MET A 215 -38.63 3.15 -29.96
CA MET A 215 -39.91 3.82 -30.12
C MET A 215 -40.56 3.50 -31.47
N ASN A 216 -39.78 3.44 -32.55
CA ASN A 216 -40.27 3.06 -33.87
C ASN A 216 -40.77 1.61 -33.89
N ASP A 217 -40.06 0.69 -33.23
CA ASP A 217 -40.46 -0.71 -33.12
C ASP A 217 -41.80 -0.88 -32.41
N LYS A 218 -42.05 -0.11 -31.34
CA LYS A 218 -43.35 -0.11 -30.64
C LYS A 218 -44.50 0.38 -31.52
N ILE A 219 -44.25 1.40 -32.35
CA ILE A 219 -45.27 1.96 -33.27
C ILE A 219 -45.60 0.96 -34.38
N ASN A 220 -44.59 0.24 -34.89
CA ASN A 220 -44.76 -0.73 -35.97
C ASN A 220 -45.34 -2.07 -35.48
N GLY A 221 -44.92 -2.54 -34.30
CA GLY A 221 -45.38 -3.81 -33.71
C GLY A 221 -46.88 -3.82 -33.35
N GLN A 222 -47.45 -2.69 -32.95
CA GLN A 222 -48.89 -2.58 -32.69
C GLN A 222 -49.77 -2.74 -33.94
N LYS A 223 -49.22 -2.57 -35.15
CA LYS A 223 -49.98 -2.75 -36.39
C LYS A 223 -50.01 -4.20 -36.90
N GLY A 224 -49.14 -5.08 -36.38
CA GLY A 224 -49.00 -6.46 -36.86
C GLY A 224 -49.79 -7.53 -36.09
N SER A 225 -50.26 -7.23 -34.87
CA SER A 225 -50.82 -8.24 -33.94
C SER A 225 -52.34 -8.47 -34.05
N SER A 226 -53.06 -7.66 -34.85
CA SER A 226 -54.53 -7.76 -34.99
C SER A 226 -55.03 -8.54 -36.21
N SER A 227 -54.16 -9.25 -36.93
CA SER A 227 -54.57 -10.15 -38.02
C SER A 227 -54.72 -11.60 -37.52
N ALA A 228 -55.90 -11.88 -36.99
CA ALA A 228 -56.36 -13.23 -36.65
C ALA A 228 -56.19 -14.22 -37.82
N LYS A 229 -55.91 -15.46 -37.44
CA LYS A 229 -56.02 -16.69 -38.23
C LYS A 229 -57.25 -16.66 -39.16
N SER A 230 -57.03 -16.47 -40.45
CA SER A 230 -57.92 -17.00 -41.48
C SER A 230 -57.10 -17.89 -42.41
N SER A 231 -57.39 -19.18 -42.31
CA SER A 231 -56.96 -20.22 -43.23
C SER A 231 -57.32 -19.88 -44.68
N ALA A 232 -56.35 -20.03 -45.58
CA ALA A 232 -56.45 -20.77 -46.84
C ALA A 232 -55.51 -20.18 -47.91
N ALA A 233 -54.90 -21.10 -48.65
CA ALA A 233 -53.93 -20.87 -49.72
C ALA A 233 -54.42 -19.89 -50.79
N THR A 234 -53.48 -19.17 -51.42
CA THR A 234 -52.98 -19.46 -52.78
C THR A 234 -52.26 -18.22 -53.35
N ALA A 235 -50.98 -18.40 -53.65
CA ALA A 235 -50.18 -17.88 -54.75
C ALA A 235 -50.25 -16.40 -55.21
N THR A 236 -49.03 -15.86 -55.32
CA THR A 236 -48.52 -15.00 -56.40
C THR A 236 -48.65 -13.47 -56.27
N VAL A 237 -47.55 -12.85 -56.72
CA VAL A 237 -47.39 -11.50 -57.30
C VAL A 237 -46.68 -10.50 -56.40
N VAL A 238 -45.36 -10.49 -56.62
CA VAL A 238 -44.47 -9.33 -56.59
C VAL A 238 -45.20 -8.07 -57.03
N LYS A 239 -45.43 -7.14 -56.11
CA LYS A 239 -45.67 -5.73 -56.41
C LYS A 239 -44.82 -4.87 -55.50
N ASN A 240 -43.96 -4.08 -56.14
CA ASN A 240 -43.28 -2.93 -55.58
C ASN A 240 -44.29 -2.02 -54.89
N SER A 241 -44.40 -2.14 -53.58
CA SER A 241 -45.02 -1.13 -52.72
C SER A 241 -43.88 -0.37 -52.07
N THR A 242 -43.62 0.83 -52.59
CA THR A 242 -43.19 1.97 -51.76
C THR A 242 -44.09 1.98 -50.53
N GLU A 243 -43.63 1.36 -49.45
CA GLU A 243 -44.24 1.46 -48.14
C GLU A 243 -44.13 2.92 -47.73
N THR A 244 -45.16 3.68 -48.10
CA THR A 244 -45.57 4.86 -47.37
C THR A 244 -45.81 4.39 -45.94
N VAL A 245 -44.75 4.45 -45.13
CA VAL A 245 -44.79 4.28 -43.68
C VAL A 245 -45.91 5.20 -43.22
N ALA A 246 -47.06 4.61 -42.92
CA ALA A 246 -48.23 5.33 -42.46
C ALA A 246 -47.88 5.89 -41.08
N TYR A 247 -47.28 7.08 -41.07
CA TYR A 247 -46.97 7.85 -39.89
C TYR A 247 -48.26 7.95 -39.09
N VAL A 248 -48.26 7.43 -37.87
CA VAL A 248 -49.33 7.75 -36.93
C VAL A 248 -49.31 9.27 -36.81
N PRO A 249 -50.42 9.98 -37.09
CA PRO A 249 -50.44 11.44 -37.12
C PRO A 249 -50.29 11.97 -35.69
N MET A 250 -49.06 12.01 -35.20
CA MET A 250 -48.69 12.78 -34.03
C MET A 250 -48.58 14.24 -34.44
N SER A 251 -48.99 15.16 -33.56
CA SER A 251 -48.74 16.57 -33.79
C SER A 251 -47.22 16.85 -33.78
N ASN A 252 -46.79 17.90 -34.47
CA ASN A 252 -45.37 18.27 -34.52
C ASN A 252 -44.81 18.52 -33.11
N GLU A 253 -45.62 19.12 -32.23
CA GLU A 253 -45.29 19.41 -30.83
C GLU A 253 -45.09 18.13 -30.04
N ALA A 254 -45.94 17.11 -30.29
CA ALA A 254 -45.81 15.82 -29.64
C ALA A 254 -44.51 15.11 -30.05
N GLN A 255 -44.14 15.21 -31.33
CA GLN A 255 -42.90 14.65 -31.84
C GLN A 255 -41.67 15.38 -31.30
N ALA A 256 -41.72 16.72 -31.23
CA ALA A 256 -40.69 17.55 -30.63
C ALA A 256 -40.50 17.25 -29.14
N ALA A 257 -41.59 17.11 -28.39
CA ALA A 257 -41.55 16.76 -26.98
C ALA A 257 -40.88 15.42 -26.72
N ARG A 258 -41.17 14.40 -27.55
CA ARG A 258 -40.47 13.10 -27.50
C ARG A 258 -38.99 13.24 -27.81
N GLY A 259 -38.63 14.04 -28.82
CA GLY A 259 -37.24 14.35 -29.14
C GLY A 259 -36.47 14.94 -27.95
N ILE A 260 -37.09 15.89 -27.24
CA ILE A 260 -36.52 16.51 -26.04
C ILE A 260 -36.37 15.50 -24.89
N GLN A 261 -37.37 14.63 -24.64
CA GLN A 261 -37.26 13.56 -23.63
C GLN A 261 -36.05 12.65 -23.89
N ILE A 262 -35.88 12.20 -25.14
CA ILE A 262 -34.76 11.34 -25.54
C ILE A 262 -33.43 12.07 -25.34
N ALA A 263 -33.33 13.33 -25.80
CA ALA A 263 -32.11 14.12 -25.67
C ALA A 263 -31.74 14.35 -24.19
N LEU A 264 -32.70 14.75 -23.35
CA LEU A 264 -32.50 14.95 -21.92
C LEU A 264 -32.08 13.67 -21.20
N HIS A 265 -32.73 12.55 -21.49
CA HIS A 265 -32.37 11.26 -20.89
C HIS A 265 -30.96 10.83 -21.29
N ALA A 266 -30.64 10.87 -22.59
CA ALA A 266 -29.33 10.49 -23.09
C ALA A 266 -28.21 11.40 -22.54
N TYR A 267 -28.44 12.71 -22.51
CA TYR A 267 -27.46 13.65 -21.98
C TYR A 267 -27.28 13.49 -20.46
N SER A 268 -28.38 13.35 -19.71
CA SER A 268 -28.31 13.16 -18.25
C SER A 268 -27.58 11.89 -17.86
N LYS A 269 -27.73 10.79 -18.62
CA LYS A 269 -26.93 9.56 -18.42
C LYS A 269 -25.43 9.80 -18.55
N VAL A 270 -25.00 10.63 -19.51
CA VAL A 270 -23.58 10.99 -19.68
C VAL A 270 -23.10 11.83 -18.51
N VAL A 271 -23.87 12.85 -18.12
CA VAL A 271 -23.49 13.74 -17.01
C VAL A 271 -23.46 12.99 -15.67
N GLN A 272 -24.46 12.15 -15.38
CA GLN A 272 -24.47 11.30 -14.18
C GLN A 272 -23.17 10.51 -14.03
N LYS A 273 -22.75 9.79 -15.07
CA LYS A 273 -21.50 9.02 -15.04
C LYS A 273 -20.29 9.91 -14.74
N ARG A 274 -20.15 11.04 -15.44
CA ARG A 274 -19.04 11.99 -15.22
C ARG A 274 -19.02 12.53 -13.80
N ILE A 275 -20.18 12.94 -13.27
CA ILE A 275 -20.30 13.49 -11.92
C ILE A 275 -19.94 12.42 -10.88
N ILE A 276 -20.48 11.21 -11.02
CA ILE A 276 -20.20 10.09 -10.12
C ILE A 276 -18.70 9.83 -10.05
N ASP A 277 -18.06 9.64 -11.20
CA ASP A 277 -16.64 9.30 -11.28
C ASP A 277 -15.77 10.46 -10.76
N ASN A 278 -16.01 11.68 -11.25
CA ASN A 278 -15.19 12.85 -10.91
C ASN A 278 -15.28 13.20 -9.42
N ILE A 279 -16.48 13.20 -8.83
CA ILE A 279 -16.66 13.56 -7.42
C ILE A 279 -16.09 12.46 -6.54
N ALA A 280 -16.38 11.18 -6.81
CA ALA A 280 -15.82 10.06 -6.05
C ALA A 280 -14.28 10.07 -6.06
N GLN A 281 -13.67 10.28 -7.24
CA GLN A 281 -12.22 10.37 -7.39
C GLN A 281 -11.64 11.58 -6.68
N THR A 282 -12.31 12.74 -6.77
CA THR A 282 -11.87 13.98 -6.10
C THR A 282 -11.90 13.81 -4.59
N CYS A 283 -12.99 13.27 -4.03
CA CYS A 283 -13.09 12.98 -2.60
C CYS A 283 -12.02 11.99 -2.14
N TYR A 284 -11.80 10.91 -2.89
CA TYR A 284 -10.74 9.93 -2.58
C TYR A 284 -9.36 10.59 -2.57
N TYR A 285 -9.01 11.33 -3.62
CA TYR A 285 -7.71 12.00 -3.73
C TYR A 285 -7.47 12.96 -2.55
N HIS A 286 -8.46 13.79 -2.22
CA HIS A 286 -8.29 14.80 -1.19
C HIS A 286 -8.31 14.23 0.23
N PHE A 287 -9.27 13.36 0.57
CA PHE A 287 -9.35 12.79 1.92
C PHE A 287 -8.30 11.74 2.21
N ILE A 288 -7.84 10.98 1.21
CA ILE A 288 -6.94 9.85 1.43
C ILE A 288 -5.50 10.22 1.15
N ILE A 289 -5.23 10.81 -0.03
CA ILE A 289 -3.85 11.05 -0.46
C ILE A 289 -3.37 12.40 0.09
N GLN A 290 -4.08 13.49 -0.20
CA GLN A 290 -3.65 14.83 0.18
C GLN A 290 -3.74 15.09 1.67
N CYS A 291 -4.86 14.71 2.31
CA CYS A 291 -5.06 14.91 3.74
C CYS A 291 -3.94 14.24 4.54
N ALA A 292 -3.58 13.01 4.17
CA ALA A 292 -2.51 12.29 4.83
C ALA A 292 -1.17 13.05 4.71
N LEU A 293 -0.77 13.44 3.50
CA LEU A 293 0.48 14.20 3.29
C LEU A 293 0.50 15.51 4.08
N LYS A 294 -0.61 16.25 4.09
CA LYS A 294 -0.75 17.49 4.85
C LYS A 294 -0.69 17.25 6.35
N ILE A 295 -1.35 16.22 6.86
CA ILE A 295 -1.28 15.85 8.28
C ILE A 295 0.16 15.56 8.67
N ASP A 296 0.90 14.77 7.90
CA ASP A 296 2.31 14.47 8.20
C ASP A 296 3.19 15.73 8.27
N GLN A 297 3.06 16.60 7.26
CA GLN A 297 3.76 17.89 7.22
C GLN A 297 3.37 18.79 8.41
N HIS A 298 2.07 18.91 8.68
CA HIS A 298 1.57 19.79 9.73
C HIS A 298 1.86 19.27 11.13
N LEU A 299 1.79 17.96 11.38
CA LEU A 299 2.19 17.39 12.66
C LEU A 299 3.66 17.69 12.94
N SER A 300 4.53 17.49 11.94
CA SER A 300 5.96 17.78 12.04
C SER A 300 6.26 19.26 12.30
N ALA A 301 5.50 20.17 11.66
CA ALA A 301 5.66 21.61 11.84
C ALA A 301 4.96 22.17 13.10
N SER A 302 3.94 21.48 13.61
CA SER A 302 3.05 22.00 14.66
C SER A 302 3.69 22.10 16.04
N ILE A 303 4.83 21.42 16.24
CA ILE A 303 5.54 21.37 17.51
C ILE A 303 6.99 21.81 17.29
N PRO A 304 7.27 23.12 17.38
CA PRO A 304 8.64 23.61 17.33
C PRO A 304 9.47 22.94 18.43
N SER A 305 10.76 22.68 18.15
CA SER A 305 11.66 22.05 19.12
C SER A 305 11.76 22.82 20.44
N SER A 306 11.54 24.14 20.42
CA SER A 306 11.49 24.99 21.63
C SER A 306 10.29 24.71 22.54
N GLN A 307 9.18 24.22 21.98
CA GLN A 307 7.95 23.91 22.72
C GLN A 307 7.80 22.42 23.01
N LEU A 308 8.61 21.56 22.39
CA LEU A 308 8.52 20.11 22.54
C LEU A 308 8.57 19.66 24.01
N LEU A 309 9.49 20.21 24.81
CA LEU A 309 9.60 19.91 26.24
C LEU A 309 8.34 20.29 27.04
N GLN A 310 7.61 21.32 26.62
CA GLN A 310 6.37 21.73 27.26
C GLN A 310 5.23 20.73 26.98
N TYR A 311 5.15 20.22 25.76
CA TYR A 311 4.14 19.24 25.35
C TYR A 311 4.45 17.82 25.83
N MET A 312 5.73 17.45 25.91
CA MET A 312 6.21 16.17 26.45
C MET A 312 6.30 16.15 27.99
N ARG A 313 5.79 17.17 28.68
CA ARG A 313 5.78 17.16 30.14
C ARG A 313 4.78 16.12 30.65
N GLU A 314 5.29 15.10 31.31
CA GLU A 314 4.49 14.04 31.94
C GLU A 314 3.54 14.59 33.02
N PRO A 315 2.38 13.94 33.23
CA PRO A 315 1.56 14.16 34.40
C PRO A 315 2.33 13.88 35.69
N HIS A 316 2.16 14.75 36.69
CA HIS A 316 2.84 14.62 38.00
C HIS A 316 2.70 13.22 38.61
N LYS A 317 1.50 12.63 38.56
CA LYS A 317 1.22 11.28 39.08
C LYS A 317 2.08 10.20 38.42
N GLN A 318 2.35 10.34 37.13
CA GLN A 318 3.13 9.37 36.38
C GLN A 318 4.63 9.53 36.66
N THR A 319 5.11 10.77 36.77
CA THR A 319 6.47 11.04 37.25
C THR A 319 6.69 10.49 38.67
N GLU A 320 5.72 10.67 39.57
CA GLU A 320 5.77 10.11 40.93
C GLU A 320 5.77 8.58 40.93
N LEU A 321 4.90 7.94 40.14
CA LEU A 321 4.87 6.49 39.98
C LEU A 321 6.18 5.95 39.42
N ARG A 322 6.74 6.58 38.38
CA ARG A 322 8.04 6.21 37.81
C ARG A 322 9.13 6.32 38.86
N ASN A 323 9.21 7.44 39.60
CA ASN A 323 10.20 7.60 40.66
C ASN A 323 10.06 6.52 41.72
N LYS A 324 8.83 6.16 42.13
CA LYS A 324 8.58 5.07 43.07
C LYS A 324 9.07 3.73 42.53
N LEU A 325 8.76 3.40 41.28
CA LEU A 325 9.20 2.17 40.63
C LEU A 325 10.72 2.11 40.46
N THR A 326 11.35 3.21 40.05
CA THR A 326 12.81 3.33 39.97
C THR A 326 13.46 3.09 41.33
N CYS A 327 12.93 3.69 42.40
CA CYS A 327 13.41 3.43 43.75
C CYS A 327 13.22 1.96 44.16
N SER A 328 12.09 1.32 43.79
CA SER A 328 11.87 -0.10 44.06
C SER A 328 12.84 -1.01 43.31
N ILE A 329 13.12 -0.72 42.03
CA ILE A 329 14.10 -1.46 41.23
C ILE A 329 15.49 -1.34 41.85
N GLN A 330 15.92 -0.11 42.19
CA GLN A 330 17.21 0.13 42.84
C GLN A 330 17.33 -0.61 44.19
N ALA A 331 16.25 -0.65 44.98
CA ALA A 331 16.24 -1.42 46.22
C ALA A 331 16.35 -2.93 45.98
N CYS A 332 15.70 -3.46 44.93
CA CYS A 332 15.84 -4.86 44.53
C CYS A 332 17.25 -5.19 44.04
N GLU A 333 17.86 -4.32 43.24
CA GLU A 333 19.25 -4.47 42.76
C GLU A 333 20.24 -4.50 43.93
N GLN A 334 20.10 -3.57 44.89
CA GLN A 334 20.91 -3.55 46.10
C GLN A 334 20.71 -4.81 46.96
N ALA A 335 19.47 -5.26 47.13
CA ALA A 335 19.18 -6.49 47.87
C ALA A 335 19.79 -7.73 47.19
N LEU A 336 19.73 -7.80 45.85
CA LEU A 336 20.35 -8.86 45.07
C LEU A 336 21.87 -8.84 45.23
N GLN A 337 22.50 -7.66 45.16
CA GLN A 337 23.93 -7.51 45.34
C GLN A 337 24.37 -7.95 46.75
N LEU A 338 23.66 -7.50 47.80
CA LEU A 338 23.91 -7.93 49.17
C LEU A 338 23.70 -9.45 49.35
N GLY A 339 22.70 -10.03 48.69
CA GLY A 339 22.47 -11.47 48.67
C GLY A 339 23.62 -12.24 48.02
N LEU A 340 24.14 -11.76 46.88
CA LEU A 340 25.29 -12.34 46.19
C LEU A 340 26.58 -12.23 47.02
N GLU A 341 26.81 -11.09 47.67
CA GLU A 341 27.92 -10.89 48.60
C GLU A 341 27.82 -11.84 49.80
N HIS A 342 26.61 -12.04 50.34
CA HIS A 342 26.38 -12.96 51.45
C HIS A 342 26.61 -14.43 51.06
N ILE A 343 26.15 -14.85 49.87
CA ILE A 343 26.41 -16.18 49.31
C ILE A 343 27.91 -16.41 49.12
N ASN A 344 28.64 -15.43 48.61
CA ASN A 344 30.09 -15.52 48.39
C ASN A 344 30.90 -15.51 49.71
N SER A 345 30.38 -14.88 50.77
CA SER A 345 31.07 -14.79 52.07
C SER A 345 30.87 -16.01 52.98
N ASN A 346 29.83 -16.82 52.77
CA ASN A 346 29.56 -18.04 53.54
C ASN A 346 30.19 -19.28 52.88
N THR A 347 31.46 -19.54 53.21
CA THR A 347 32.29 -20.65 52.70
C THR A 347 31.67 -22.05 52.87
N ILE A 348 30.76 -22.24 53.82
CA ILE A 348 30.09 -23.54 54.06
C ILE A 348 28.91 -23.74 53.09
N MET A 349 28.15 -22.69 52.78
CA MET A 349 27.09 -22.74 51.76
C MET A 349 27.64 -22.65 50.35
N SER A 350 28.75 -21.94 50.12
CA SER A 350 29.45 -21.94 48.83
C SER A 350 29.97 -23.33 48.46
N ASN A 351 30.40 -24.17 49.42
CA ASN A 351 30.84 -25.53 49.12
C ASN A 351 29.66 -26.48 48.86
N ILE A 352 28.52 -26.30 49.54
CA ILE A 352 27.31 -27.10 49.28
C ILE A 352 26.67 -26.68 47.94
N PHE A 353 26.66 -25.38 47.63
CA PHE A 353 26.15 -24.85 46.37
C PHE A 353 27.11 -25.13 45.21
N LEU A 354 28.44 -25.12 45.40
CA LEU A 354 29.41 -25.56 44.41
C LEU A 354 29.32 -27.08 44.19
N CYS A 355 29.08 -27.89 45.24
CA CYS A 355 28.82 -29.32 45.07
C CYS A 355 27.49 -29.62 44.37
N LEU A 356 26.43 -28.83 44.64
CA LEU A 356 25.14 -28.93 43.94
C LEU A 356 25.23 -28.40 42.50
N MET A 357 25.95 -27.31 42.25
CA MET A 357 26.23 -26.79 40.91
C MET A 357 27.18 -27.71 40.15
N LEU A 358 28.13 -28.38 40.80
CA LEU A 358 28.94 -29.42 40.17
C LEU A 358 28.09 -30.66 39.85
N LEU A 359 27.17 -31.09 40.73
CA LEU A 359 26.22 -32.17 40.43
C LEU A 359 25.23 -31.80 39.31
N VAL A 360 24.80 -30.55 39.23
CA VAL A 360 23.92 -30.04 38.17
C VAL A 360 24.70 -29.84 36.87
N THR A 361 25.90 -29.25 36.87
CA THR A 361 26.76 -29.13 35.68
C THR A 361 27.30 -30.47 35.17
N TRP A 362 27.43 -31.50 36.02
CA TRP A 362 27.73 -32.87 35.57
C TRP A 362 26.50 -33.56 34.94
N HIS A 363 25.29 -33.11 35.26
CA HIS A 363 24.06 -33.47 34.53
C HIS A 363 23.77 -32.56 33.32
N PHE A 364 24.40 -31.38 33.24
CA PHE A 364 24.22 -30.39 32.17
C PHE A 364 25.48 -30.15 31.32
N GLN A 365 26.40 -31.12 31.24
CA GLN A 365 27.34 -31.17 30.10
C GLN A 365 26.58 -31.57 28.84
N ILE A 366 25.76 -30.63 28.35
CA ILE A 366 25.39 -30.54 26.95
C ILE A 366 26.63 -29.94 26.29
N GLU A 367 27.43 -30.78 25.66
CA GLU A 367 28.43 -30.34 24.70
C GLU A 367 27.75 -29.38 23.72
N CYS A 368 28.24 -28.15 23.59
CA CYS A 368 27.87 -27.28 22.46
C CYS A 368 28.49 -27.89 21.19
N ILE A 369 27.86 -28.95 20.70
CA ILE A 369 28.09 -29.49 19.38
C ILE A 369 27.37 -28.53 18.43
N GLN A 370 28.15 -27.80 17.63
CA GLN A 370 27.65 -27.11 16.44
C GLN A 370 26.72 -28.07 15.69
N PRO A 371 25.53 -27.68 15.19
CA PRO A 371 24.66 -28.61 14.48
C PRO A 371 25.48 -29.29 13.37
N TYR A 372 25.70 -30.60 13.53
CA TYR A 372 26.35 -31.43 12.53
C TYR A 372 25.40 -31.38 11.34
N PHE A 373 25.74 -30.63 10.30
CA PHE A 373 25.08 -30.88 9.04
C PHE A 373 25.52 -32.28 8.60
N PRO A 374 24.67 -33.09 7.93
CA PRO A 374 25.18 -34.26 7.24
C PRO A 374 26.35 -33.81 6.37
N PRO A 375 27.42 -34.62 6.19
CA PRO A 375 28.63 -34.19 5.52
C PRO A 375 28.35 -33.48 4.19
N GLN A 376 27.27 -33.90 3.51
CA GLN A 376 26.68 -33.24 2.38
C GLN A 376 25.14 -33.43 2.37
N ILE A 377 24.37 -32.36 2.15
CA ILE A 377 22.89 -32.38 2.05
C ILE A 377 22.40 -31.46 0.92
N ALA A 378 21.35 -31.86 0.21
CA ALA A 378 20.68 -31.02 -0.77
C ALA A 378 19.15 -30.96 -0.55
N PHE A 379 18.58 -29.77 -0.54
CA PHE A 379 17.16 -29.51 -0.24
C PHE A 379 16.60 -28.34 -1.05
N THR A 380 15.27 -28.28 -1.20
CA THR A 380 14.54 -27.19 -1.86
C THR A 380 13.48 -26.61 -0.94
N THR A 381 13.04 -25.37 -1.17
CA THR A 381 11.84 -24.84 -0.48
C THR A 381 10.56 -25.46 -1.06
N GLU A 382 9.53 -25.62 -0.22
CA GLU A 382 8.21 -26.16 -0.61
C GLU A 382 7.28 -25.14 -1.27
N ASP A 383 7.65 -23.86 -1.30
CA ASP A 383 6.88 -22.79 -1.93
C ASP A 383 6.50 -23.21 -3.36
N ALA A 384 5.29 -22.85 -3.82
CA ALA A 384 4.58 -23.41 -4.99
C ALA A 384 5.33 -23.39 -6.35
N VAL A 385 6.57 -22.92 -6.40
CA VAL A 385 7.41 -22.82 -7.60
C VAL A 385 8.80 -23.47 -7.42
N GLY A 386 9.15 -24.02 -6.25
CA GLY A 386 10.42 -24.74 -6.04
C GLY A 386 11.67 -23.94 -6.44
N ARG A 387 11.69 -22.63 -6.14
CA ARG A 387 12.61 -21.68 -6.79
C ARG A 387 14.06 -21.80 -6.34
N TYR A 388 14.32 -22.43 -5.20
CA TYR A 388 15.64 -22.43 -4.57
C TYR A 388 16.12 -23.85 -4.29
N LEU A 389 17.26 -24.21 -4.88
CA LEU A 389 18.00 -25.42 -4.52
C LEU A 389 19.15 -25.04 -3.59
N PHE A 390 19.19 -25.62 -2.40
CA PHE A 390 20.28 -25.51 -1.45
C PHE A 390 21.11 -26.78 -1.45
N ALA A 391 22.43 -26.65 -1.42
CA ALA A 391 23.36 -27.74 -1.19
C ALA A 391 24.42 -27.30 -0.18
N VAL A 392 24.55 -28.02 0.93
CA VAL A 392 25.55 -27.78 1.97
C VAL A 392 26.55 -28.93 1.93
N ASP A 393 27.84 -28.60 1.93
CA ASP A 393 28.98 -29.51 1.95
C ASP A 393 29.85 -29.13 3.14
N GLU A 394 29.58 -29.76 4.28
CA GLU A 394 30.24 -29.51 5.56
C GLU A 394 31.74 -29.84 5.48
N ILE A 395 32.10 -30.92 4.77
CA ILE A 395 33.49 -31.36 4.62
C ILE A 395 34.36 -30.25 4.03
N ASN A 396 33.80 -29.52 3.05
CA ASN A 396 34.50 -28.42 2.39
C ASN A 396 34.11 -27.04 2.92
N GLN A 397 33.24 -26.95 3.94
CA GLN A 397 32.68 -25.72 4.51
C GLN A 397 32.01 -24.83 3.44
N ARG A 398 31.16 -25.42 2.59
CA ARG A 398 30.48 -24.74 1.48
C ARG A 398 28.98 -24.83 1.61
N ALA A 399 28.29 -23.75 1.27
CA ALA A 399 26.85 -23.74 1.03
C ALA A 399 26.60 -23.13 -0.36
N TYR A 400 25.67 -23.72 -1.11
CA TYR A 400 25.31 -23.34 -2.47
C TYR A 400 23.80 -23.15 -2.52
N GLN A 401 23.34 -21.98 -2.96
CA GLN A 401 21.94 -21.74 -3.28
C GLN A 401 21.82 -21.40 -4.76
N TRP A 402 20.88 -22.04 -5.46
CA TRP A 402 20.60 -21.79 -6.86
C TRP A 402 19.16 -21.34 -7.05
N HIS A 403 18.97 -20.20 -7.71
CA HIS A 403 17.66 -19.71 -8.10
C HIS A 403 17.28 -20.22 -9.50
N LEU A 404 16.23 -21.02 -9.61
CA LEU A 404 15.87 -21.75 -10.84
C LEU A 404 15.22 -20.89 -11.94
N ILE A 405 14.98 -19.59 -11.72
CA ILE A 405 14.09 -18.78 -12.58
C ILE A 405 14.76 -17.59 -13.30
N ASP A 406 15.99 -17.21 -12.97
CA ASP A 406 16.70 -16.13 -13.69
C ASP A 406 17.94 -16.65 -14.42
N SER A 407 18.16 -16.17 -15.65
CA SER A 407 19.29 -16.55 -16.50
C SER A 407 20.65 -16.01 -16.04
N ASP A 408 20.68 -15.28 -14.92
CA ASP A 408 21.89 -14.81 -14.27
C ASP A 408 22.12 -15.62 -12.99
N ASP A 409 23.14 -16.48 -13.01
CA ASP A 409 23.58 -17.30 -11.88
C ASP A 409 24.02 -16.41 -10.71
N GLN A 410 23.10 -16.03 -9.83
CA GLN A 410 23.41 -15.33 -8.58
C GLN A 410 23.62 -16.34 -7.45
N LEU A 411 24.78 -16.24 -6.80
CA LEU A 411 25.18 -17.08 -5.67
C LEU A 411 24.95 -16.32 -4.35
N TYR A 412 24.29 -16.96 -3.39
CA TYR A 412 24.01 -16.37 -2.08
C TYR A 412 24.78 -17.11 -0.98
N SER A 413 25.39 -16.38 -0.05
CA SER A 413 25.96 -16.93 1.19
C SER A 413 25.39 -16.21 2.39
N TYR A 414 24.86 -16.94 3.37
CA TYR A 414 24.32 -16.37 4.61
C TYR A 414 25.25 -16.65 5.78
N ALA A 415 25.58 -15.61 6.55
CA ALA A 415 26.24 -15.75 7.84
C ALA A 415 25.15 -15.85 8.92
N MET A 416 24.92 -17.06 9.43
CA MET A 416 23.96 -17.28 10.52
C MET A 416 24.49 -16.73 11.84
N SER A 417 23.59 -16.22 12.67
CA SER A 417 23.92 -15.82 14.04
C SER A 417 24.38 -17.02 14.88
N LYS A 418 25.03 -16.78 16.02
CA LYS A 418 25.36 -17.87 16.96
C LYS A 418 24.06 -18.57 17.41
N MET A 419 23.97 -19.87 17.14
CA MET A 419 22.79 -20.68 17.39
C MET A 419 22.90 -21.46 18.71
N MET A 420 21.79 -21.54 19.45
CA MET A 420 21.65 -22.29 20.70
C MET A 420 20.66 -23.43 20.49
N HIS A 421 21.02 -24.65 20.90
CA HIS A 421 20.11 -25.79 20.84
C HIS A 421 19.00 -25.64 21.89
N ALA A 422 17.76 -25.83 21.48
CA ALA A 422 16.62 -25.79 22.39
C ALA A 422 16.59 -27.04 23.27
N THR A 423 16.51 -26.82 24.58
CA THR A 423 16.34 -27.90 25.56
C THR A 423 14.89 -28.35 25.70
N ASN A 424 13.96 -27.68 25.02
CA ASN A 424 12.53 -27.94 25.16
C ASN A 424 12.12 -29.19 24.38
N ILE A 425 11.29 -30.02 25.00
CA ILE A 425 10.95 -31.35 24.51
C ILE A 425 9.81 -31.23 23.49
N SER A 426 10.12 -30.70 22.29
CA SER A 426 9.24 -31.00 21.16
C SER A 426 9.33 -32.51 20.89
N ILE A 427 8.17 -33.15 20.74
CA ILE A 427 8.05 -34.60 20.52
C ILE A 427 8.56 -34.95 19.12
N ASP A 428 8.39 -34.02 18.17
CA ASP A 428 8.57 -34.29 16.74
C ASP A 428 9.78 -33.58 16.11
N GLU A 429 10.31 -32.54 16.76
CA GLU A 429 11.40 -31.70 16.23
C GLU A 429 12.48 -31.42 17.28
N ASP A 430 13.72 -31.30 16.82
CA ASP A 430 14.77 -30.58 17.54
C ASP A 430 14.94 -29.22 16.88
N TYR A 431 15.24 -28.17 17.62
CA TYR A 431 15.46 -26.87 16.99
C TYR A 431 16.57 -26.08 17.65
N TRP A 432 17.20 -25.24 16.84
CA TRP A 432 18.23 -24.31 17.24
C TRP A 432 17.71 -22.91 16.99
N TYR A 433 18.05 -21.97 17.86
CA TYR A 433 17.59 -20.59 17.74
C TYR A 433 18.74 -19.62 17.98
N SER A 434 18.68 -18.46 17.33
CA SER A 434 19.71 -17.43 17.47
C SER A 434 19.72 -16.86 18.88
N GLU A 435 20.91 -16.52 19.39
CA GLU A 435 21.06 -15.80 20.67
C GLU A 435 20.44 -14.38 20.62
N VAL A 436 20.29 -13.81 19.43
CA VAL A 436 19.68 -12.50 19.21
C VAL A 436 18.16 -12.62 19.14
N ASN A 437 17.45 -11.74 19.85
CA ASN A 437 16.00 -11.66 19.82
C ASN A 437 15.51 -10.48 18.95
N CYS A 438 14.47 -10.71 18.18
CA CYS A 438 13.79 -9.76 17.31
C CYS A 438 12.34 -9.55 17.78
N SER A 439 11.91 -8.29 17.85
CA SER A 439 10.54 -7.94 18.25
C SER A 439 9.65 -7.69 17.04
N LEU A 440 8.48 -8.30 16.99
CA LEU A 440 7.42 -7.95 16.04
C LEU A 440 6.87 -6.57 16.41
N GLN A 441 7.14 -5.57 15.57
CA GLN A 441 6.77 -4.18 15.87
C GLN A 441 5.25 -3.98 16.07
N ARG A 442 4.41 -4.84 15.48
CA ARG A 442 2.94 -4.73 15.56
C ARG A 442 2.35 -5.38 16.81
N THR A 443 2.89 -6.51 17.26
CA THR A 443 2.36 -7.27 18.41
C THR A 443 3.16 -7.04 19.69
N GLY A 444 4.40 -6.55 19.58
CA GLY A 444 5.35 -6.43 20.69
C GLY A 444 5.96 -7.76 21.13
N GLU A 445 5.58 -8.87 20.49
CA GLU A 445 6.12 -10.20 20.80
C GLU A 445 7.58 -10.29 20.39
N VAL A 446 8.36 -10.97 21.23
CA VAL A 446 9.81 -11.13 21.06
C VAL A 446 10.10 -12.60 20.77
N TYR A 447 10.77 -12.87 19.66
CA TYR A 447 11.21 -14.20 19.25
C TYR A 447 12.71 -14.18 18.98
N PRO A 448 13.39 -15.33 18.95
CA PRO A 448 14.71 -15.41 18.33
C PRO A 448 14.64 -14.91 16.88
N CYS A 449 15.64 -14.14 16.44
CA CYS A 449 15.70 -13.60 15.09
C CYS A 449 15.77 -14.70 14.02
N GLU A 450 16.36 -15.86 14.34
CA GLU A 450 16.46 -17.03 13.47
C GLU A 450 16.19 -18.30 14.29
N GLU A 451 15.48 -19.27 13.71
CA GLU A 451 15.22 -20.58 14.28
C GLU A 451 15.28 -21.64 13.17
N ILE A 452 16.03 -22.72 13.38
CA ILE A 452 16.10 -23.84 12.43
C ILE A 452 15.60 -25.09 13.13
N PHE A 453 14.62 -25.74 12.52
CA PHE A 453 13.97 -26.93 13.03
C PHE A 453 14.45 -28.14 12.23
N PHE A 454 14.71 -29.22 12.94
CA PHE A 454 15.19 -30.49 12.43
C PHE A 454 14.25 -31.59 12.89
N LYS A 455 14.15 -32.66 12.10
CA LYS A 455 13.39 -33.84 12.50
C LYS A 455 14.05 -34.48 13.72
N LYS A 456 13.23 -34.87 14.71
CA LYS A 456 13.72 -35.38 16.00
C LYS A 456 14.83 -36.42 15.89
N ASN A 457 15.93 -36.20 16.63
CA ASN A 457 17.13 -37.04 16.69
C ASN A 457 17.78 -37.28 15.32
N THR A 458 17.67 -36.31 14.41
CA THR A 458 18.31 -36.37 13.09
C THR A 458 18.83 -35.01 12.68
N ASP A 459 19.84 -34.98 11.83
CA ASP A 459 20.40 -33.75 11.26
C ASP A 459 19.64 -33.27 10.00
N ILE A 460 18.35 -33.59 9.92
CA ILE A 460 17.51 -33.33 8.74
C ILE A 460 16.70 -32.05 8.97
N PRO A 461 17.04 -30.92 8.33
CA PRO A 461 16.29 -29.68 8.52
C PRO A 461 14.89 -29.81 7.90
N VAL A 462 13.88 -29.40 8.67
CA VAL A 462 12.46 -29.44 8.30
C VAL A 462 11.99 -28.06 7.89
N ARG A 463 12.37 -27.02 8.65
CA ARG A 463 11.99 -25.64 8.37
C ARG A 463 12.93 -24.65 9.02
N HIS A 464 12.96 -23.43 8.49
CA HIS A 464 13.71 -22.30 9.01
C HIS A 464 12.77 -21.12 9.18
N THR A 465 12.81 -20.50 10.33
CA THR A 465 12.09 -19.27 10.62
C THR A 465 13.09 -18.14 10.79
N TYR A 466 12.89 -17.01 10.11
CA TYR A 466 13.74 -15.84 10.29
C TYR A 466 12.93 -14.55 10.22
N PHE A 467 13.52 -13.46 10.69
CA PHE A 467 12.95 -12.13 10.59
C PHE A 467 13.44 -11.41 9.34
N GLU A 468 12.51 -11.05 8.46
CA GLU A 468 12.79 -10.25 7.27
C GLU A 468 12.36 -8.79 7.51
N GLY A 469 13.31 -7.87 7.39
CA GLY A 469 13.08 -6.44 7.53
C GLY A 469 12.52 -5.84 6.24
N THR A 470 11.21 -5.76 6.12
CA THR A 470 10.53 -5.11 4.98
C THR A 470 10.43 -3.60 5.16
N GLY A 471 11.55 -2.89 5.39
CA GLY A 471 11.64 -1.42 5.49
C GLY A 471 10.89 -0.73 6.64
N TRP A 472 9.65 -1.13 6.93
CA TRP A 472 8.71 -0.53 7.87
C TRP A 472 8.28 -1.45 8.99
N TYR A 473 8.44 -2.77 8.83
CA TYR A 473 8.18 -3.76 9.86
C TYR A 473 9.01 -5.02 9.60
N ALA A 474 9.29 -5.75 10.69
CA ALA A 474 9.90 -7.05 10.62
C ALA A 474 8.80 -8.11 10.55
N LEU A 475 8.83 -8.95 9.50
CA LEU A 475 7.96 -10.12 9.38
C LEU A 475 8.72 -11.36 9.82
N ARG A 476 8.03 -12.27 10.51
CA ARG A 476 8.56 -13.61 10.79
C ARG A 476 8.20 -14.51 9.61
N VAL A 477 9.19 -14.86 8.80
CA VAL A 477 9.06 -15.70 7.60
C VAL A 477 9.39 -17.14 7.98
N ILE A 478 8.55 -18.09 7.58
CA ILE A 478 8.79 -19.53 7.79
C ILE A 478 8.99 -20.18 6.42
N VAL A 479 10.13 -20.84 6.25
CA VAL A 479 10.51 -21.57 5.04
C VAL A 479 10.53 -23.05 5.37
N ASN A 480 9.65 -23.83 4.75
CA ASN A 480 9.65 -25.29 4.89
C ASN A 480 10.58 -25.91 3.85
N TYR A 481 11.41 -26.85 4.31
CA TYR A 481 12.38 -27.54 3.47
C TYR A 481 11.85 -28.90 3.03
N LYS A 482 12.01 -29.18 1.74
CA LYS A 482 11.84 -30.51 1.16
C LYS A 482 13.22 -31.08 0.82
N ILE A 483 13.61 -32.11 1.55
CA ILE A 483 14.89 -32.77 1.34
C ILE A 483 14.85 -33.55 0.03
N ILE A 484 15.79 -33.25 -0.86
CA ILE A 484 15.92 -33.92 -2.16
C ILE A 484 16.87 -35.12 -2.03
N SER A 485 17.95 -34.97 -1.26
CA SER A 485 18.92 -36.04 -1.04
C SER A 485 19.71 -35.84 0.26
N MET A 486 20.06 -36.96 0.91
CA MET A 486 20.95 -37.02 2.08
C MET A 486 22.10 -38.00 1.79
N GLY A 487 23.33 -37.61 2.13
CA GLY A 487 24.55 -38.34 1.77
C GLY A 487 25.25 -37.70 0.57
N LYS A 488 26.39 -38.27 0.13
CA LYS A 488 27.25 -37.72 -0.94
C LYS A 488 26.40 -37.42 -2.19
N PRO A 489 26.04 -36.15 -2.49
CA PRO A 489 25.32 -35.81 -3.68
C PRO A 489 26.15 -36.32 -4.84
N SER A 490 25.48 -36.87 -5.85
CA SER A 490 26.16 -37.37 -7.04
C SER A 490 27.20 -36.33 -7.49
N ASP A 491 28.45 -36.74 -7.72
CA ASP A 491 29.49 -35.83 -8.23
C ASP A 491 29.02 -35.11 -9.51
N LYS A 492 27.99 -35.62 -10.21
CA LYS A 492 27.28 -34.97 -11.33
C LYS A 492 26.54 -33.67 -10.97
N LEU A 493 26.10 -33.48 -9.73
CA LEU A 493 25.45 -32.25 -9.28
C LEU A 493 26.50 -31.13 -9.11
N PHE A 494 27.61 -31.43 -8.43
CA PHE A 494 28.71 -30.49 -8.24
C PHE A 494 29.55 -30.26 -9.50
N ALA A 495 29.64 -31.23 -10.41
CA ALA A 495 30.31 -31.06 -11.70
C ALA A 495 29.64 -30.03 -12.63
N LYS A 496 28.40 -29.61 -12.32
CA LYS A 496 27.71 -28.53 -13.04
C LYS A 496 28.02 -27.15 -12.47
N ILE A 497 28.60 -27.05 -11.27
CA ILE A 497 29.01 -25.79 -10.67
C ILE A 497 30.36 -25.40 -11.30
N PRO A 498 30.47 -24.24 -11.97
CA PRO A 498 31.70 -23.82 -12.61
C PRO A 498 32.86 -23.79 -11.62
N GLU A 499 34.04 -24.35 -11.95
CA GLU A 499 35.20 -24.38 -11.02
C GLU A 499 35.65 -22.99 -10.53
N ASN A 500 35.29 -21.94 -11.28
CA ASN A 500 35.55 -20.54 -10.94
C ASN A 500 34.43 -19.88 -10.10
N TRP A 501 33.48 -20.63 -9.55
CA TRP A 501 32.35 -20.09 -8.78
C TRP A 501 32.77 -19.18 -7.61
N MET A 502 33.88 -19.49 -6.92
CA MET A 502 34.43 -18.63 -5.86
C MET A 502 34.88 -17.26 -6.39
N ASN A 503 35.26 -17.19 -7.67
CA ASN A 503 35.64 -15.94 -8.33
C ASN A 503 34.42 -15.13 -8.81
N ASN A 504 33.19 -15.64 -8.70
CA ASN A 504 31.97 -14.95 -9.13
C ASN A 504 30.92 -14.82 -8.02
N CYS A 505 31.26 -15.14 -6.77
CA CYS A 505 30.36 -14.95 -5.64
C CYS A 505 30.12 -13.46 -5.36
N THR A 506 29.05 -12.90 -5.94
CA THR A 506 28.46 -11.62 -5.55
C THR A 506 27.42 -11.91 -4.48
N ASP A 507 27.86 -12.01 -3.24
CA ASP A 507 26.94 -12.21 -2.13
C ASP A 507 26.13 -10.91 -1.93
N LEU A 508 24.80 -10.99 -2.03
CA LEU A 508 23.89 -9.86 -1.75
C LEU A 508 24.07 -9.30 -0.33
N ASN A 509 24.65 -10.09 0.58
CA ASN A 509 24.95 -9.67 1.94
C ASN A 509 26.24 -8.86 2.05
N LEU A 510 27.07 -8.77 0.99
CA LEU A 510 28.21 -7.85 0.95
C LEU A 510 27.67 -6.43 0.77
N GLY A 511 27.56 -5.71 1.87
CA GLY A 511 27.00 -4.37 1.90
C GLY A 511 27.62 -3.50 2.97
N LEU A 512 27.18 -2.24 2.97
CA LEU A 512 27.54 -1.26 3.98
C LEU A 512 26.30 -0.95 4.81
N ASP A 513 26.50 -0.82 6.12
CA ASP A 513 25.49 -0.37 7.06
C ASP A 513 25.91 1.00 7.64
N PHE A 514 24.93 1.90 7.77
CA PHE A 514 25.15 3.30 8.13
C PHE A 514 24.26 3.73 9.29
N ILE A 515 24.85 4.47 10.24
CA ILE A 515 24.08 5.26 11.21
C ILE A 515 24.10 6.71 10.73
N LEU A 516 22.91 7.27 10.47
CA LEU A 516 22.63 8.60 9.90
C LEU A 516 23.04 8.75 8.42
N PRO A 517 22.33 8.11 7.46
CA PRO A 517 22.71 8.17 6.04
C PRO A 517 22.49 9.55 5.40
N SER A 518 21.63 10.39 5.99
CA SER A 518 21.19 11.66 5.38
C SER A 518 21.26 12.89 6.30
N PRO A 519 22.44 13.27 6.84
CA PRO A 519 22.53 14.38 7.78
C PRO A 519 22.43 15.75 7.08
N ILE A 520 21.80 16.70 7.76
CA ILE A 520 21.80 18.11 7.38
C ILE A 520 23.02 18.77 8.05
N ILE A 521 23.93 19.35 7.25
CA ILE A 521 25.16 19.98 7.75
C ILE A 521 25.21 21.41 7.25
N LYS A 522 25.32 22.40 8.15
CA LYS A 522 25.53 23.80 7.75
C LYS A 522 26.97 24.05 7.34
N VAL A 523 27.22 25.14 6.62
CA VAL A 523 28.59 25.57 6.30
C VAL A 523 29.39 25.77 7.58
N ASN A 524 30.60 25.20 7.63
CA ASN A 524 31.51 25.14 8.78
C ASN A 524 31.04 24.26 9.96
N GLU A 525 30.00 23.45 9.78
CA GLU A 525 29.61 22.41 10.73
C GLU A 525 30.08 21.02 10.24
N SER A 526 30.03 20.04 11.14
CA SER A 526 30.39 18.65 10.89
C SER A 526 29.31 17.71 11.41
N ALA A 527 29.15 16.57 10.75
CA ALA A 527 28.34 15.45 11.23
C ALA A 527 29.19 14.18 11.28
N THR A 528 28.77 13.26 12.15
CA THR A 528 29.43 11.99 12.37
C THR A 528 28.59 10.88 11.76
N VAL A 529 29.15 10.14 10.81
CA VAL A 529 28.54 8.96 10.19
C VAL A 529 29.30 7.72 10.66
N LYS A 530 28.59 6.70 11.14
CA LYS A 530 29.22 5.42 11.49
C LYS A 530 28.97 4.41 10.38
N ILE A 531 30.02 3.68 10.01
CA ILE A 531 30.02 2.75 8.87
C ILE A 531 30.55 1.39 9.34
N ARG A 532 29.94 0.30 8.91
CA ARG A 532 30.47 -1.06 9.03
C ARG A 532 30.16 -1.88 7.79
N LEU A 533 30.77 -3.05 7.67
CA LEU A 533 30.37 -4.05 6.68
C LEU A 533 29.22 -4.90 7.24
N THR A 534 28.30 -5.33 6.39
CA THR A 534 27.18 -6.21 6.80
C THR A 534 27.58 -7.68 6.88
N SER A 535 28.66 -8.08 6.20
CA SER A 535 29.17 -9.46 6.20
C SER A 535 30.70 -9.48 6.20
N PRO A 536 31.33 -10.57 6.69
CA PRO A 536 32.77 -10.71 6.68
C PRO A 536 33.30 -10.74 5.23
N PRO A 537 34.43 -10.07 4.94
CA PRO A 537 35.01 -10.08 3.62
C PRO A 537 35.56 -11.45 3.21
N HIS A 538 35.43 -11.79 1.93
CA HIS A 538 35.96 -13.03 1.40
C HIS A 538 37.49 -13.02 1.42
N ARG A 539 38.11 -14.16 1.76
CA ARG A 539 39.57 -14.31 1.65
C ARG A 539 39.94 -14.63 0.20
N LEU A 540 40.41 -13.62 -0.54
CA LEU A 540 40.89 -13.76 -1.91
C LEU A 540 42.42 -13.75 -1.89
N ASP A 541 43.06 -14.79 -2.42
CA ASP A 541 44.53 -14.95 -2.44
C ASP A 541 45.19 -14.80 -1.06
N GLY A 542 44.51 -15.26 0.00
CA GLY A 542 45.01 -15.18 1.38
C GLY A 542 44.80 -13.81 2.06
N ASN A 543 44.26 -12.81 1.36
CA ASN A 543 43.95 -11.50 1.90
C ASN A 543 42.43 -11.32 2.07
N ASP A 544 41.99 -10.98 3.27
CA ASP A 544 40.60 -10.69 3.63
C ASP A 544 40.36 -9.20 3.86
N THR A 545 41.30 -8.32 3.46
CA THR A 545 41.18 -6.89 3.71
C THR A 545 40.33 -6.21 2.64
N VAL A 546 39.30 -5.48 3.08
CA VAL A 546 38.52 -4.53 2.27
C VAL A 546 38.97 -3.12 2.58
N THR A 547 39.35 -2.40 1.52
CA THR A 547 39.59 -0.97 1.56
C THR A 547 38.35 -0.23 1.10
N LEU A 548 37.84 0.67 1.95
CA LEU A 548 36.69 1.52 1.65
C LEU A 548 37.13 2.99 1.55
N GLN A 549 36.94 3.59 0.39
CA GLN A 549 37.15 5.02 0.13
C GLN A 549 35.83 5.67 -0.32
N TRP A 550 35.83 6.99 -0.49
CA TRP A 550 34.63 7.74 -0.88
C TRP A 550 34.94 8.67 -2.05
N ARG A 551 33.98 8.83 -2.96
CA ARG A 551 34.00 9.83 -4.03
C ARG A 551 32.69 10.60 -4.04
N VAL A 552 32.74 11.87 -4.48
CA VAL A 552 31.53 12.63 -4.76
C VAL A 552 30.90 12.08 -6.04
N ASP A 553 29.60 11.83 -6.02
CA ASP A 553 28.85 11.43 -7.21
C ASP A 553 28.55 12.67 -8.05
N GLU A 554 29.29 12.81 -9.16
CA GLU A 554 29.20 13.95 -10.07
C GLU A 554 27.83 14.06 -10.76
N THR A 555 27.08 12.96 -10.86
CA THR A 555 25.77 12.95 -11.54
C THR A 555 24.64 13.48 -10.66
N SER A 556 24.77 13.35 -9.33
CA SER A 556 23.73 13.68 -8.36
C SER A 556 24.12 14.81 -7.39
N SER A 557 25.34 15.34 -7.48
CA SER A 557 25.83 16.42 -6.61
C SER A 557 25.96 17.72 -7.38
N GLU A 558 25.26 18.76 -6.95
CA GLU A 558 25.41 20.11 -7.51
C GLU A 558 26.74 20.76 -7.10
N CYS A 559 27.40 20.25 -6.05
CA CYS A 559 28.64 20.81 -5.54
C CYS A 559 29.70 19.74 -5.25
N GLN A 560 30.75 19.71 -6.07
CA GLN A 560 31.82 18.71 -5.99
C GLN A 560 32.81 18.92 -4.83
N ASN A 561 32.89 20.13 -4.28
CA ASN A 561 33.86 20.49 -3.24
C ASN A 561 33.20 21.10 -1.99
N CYS A 562 31.91 20.80 -1.76
CA CYS A 562 31.18 21.28 -0.60
C CYS A 562 31.50 20.51 0.69
N LEU A 563 31.99 19.28 0.58
CA LEU A 563 32.27 18.43 1.74
C LEU A 563 33.76 18.08 1.84
N ARG A 564 34.23 17.91 3.08
CA ARG A 564 35.50 17.25 3.40
C ARG A 564 35.21 16.22 4.48
N TRP A 565 35.79 15.03 4.38
CA TRP A 565 35.62 13.98 5.38
C TRP A 565 36.95 13.40 5.86
N GLU A 566 36.96 12.88 7.09
CA GLU A 566 38.07 12.16 7.71
C GLU A 566 37.56 10.95 8.53
N PRO A 567 38.23 9.78 8.49
CA PRO A 567 39.40 9.48 7.66
C PRO A 567 39.03 9.35 6.16
N LYS A 568 40.03 9.40 5.28
CA LYS A 568 39.83 9.26 3.82
C LYS A 568 39.58 7.82 3.37
N GLN A 569 39.94 6.86 4.22
CA GLN A 569 39.89 5.44 3.93
C GLN A 569 39.61 4.67 5.22
N PHE A 570 38.84 3.59 5.10
CA PHE A 570 38.66 2.58 6.13
C PHE A 570 39.23 1.25 5.65
N ASN A 571 39.72 0.44 6.59
CA ASN A 571 40.16 -0.92 6.33
C ASN A 571 39.37 -1.87 7.22
N PHE A 572 38.72 -2.84 6.58
CA PHE A 572 37.96 -3.90 7.24
C PHE A 572 38.58 -5.26 6.91
N ASN A 573 38.49 -6.23 7.81
CA ASN A 573 38.89 -7.61 7.66
C ASN A 573 37.99 -8.51 8.50
N ILE A 574 38.23 -9.82 8.51
CA ILE A 574 37.37 -10.77 9.23
C ILE A 574 37.25 -10.51 10.74
N LYS A 575 38.16 -9.72 11.34
CA LYS A 575 38.17 -9.44 12.78
C LYS A 575 37.42 -8.17 13.17
N ASN A 576 37.15 -7.27 12.22
CA ASN A 576 36.57 -5.95 12.52
C ASN A 576 35.47 -5.50 11.55
N PHE A 577 35.02 -6.36 10.63
CA PHE A 577 34.00 -6.03 9.64
C PHE A 577 32.69 -5.55 10.27
N ASP A 578 32.32 -6.13 11.42
CA ASP A 578 31.11 -5.87 12.19
C ASP A 578 31.21 -4.65 13.12
N HIS A 579 32.42 -4.10 13.30
CA HIS A 579 32.66 -2.95 14.16
C HIS A 579 32.44 -1.64 13.39
N TYR A 580 31.64 -0.76 13.98
CA TYR A 580 31.44 0.58 13.43
C TYR A 580 32.72 1.41 13.48
N GLN A 581 33.18 1.85 12.31
CA GLN A 581 34.21 2.87 12.15
C GLN A 581 33.54 4.23 11.91
N THR A 582 34.18 5.30 12.37
CA THR A 582 33.57 6.64 12.40
C THR A 582 34.17 7.53 11.31
N MET A 583 33.30 8.17 10.51
CA MET A 583 33.61 9.21 9.55
C MET A 583 33.07 10.55 10.02
N ILE A 584 33.92 11.57 10.09
CA ILE A 584 33.51 12.96 10.33
C ILE A 584 33.42 13.64 8.97
N VAL A 585 32.24 14.17 8.63
CA VAL A 585 31.99 14.89 7.39
C VAL A 585 31.72 16.35 7.72
N SER A 586 32.54 17.25 7.20
CA SER A 586 32.47 18.70 7.40
C SER A 586 32.03 19.39 6.11
N ARG A 587 31.09 20.32 6.20
CA ARG A 587 30.69 21.14 5.04
C ARG A 587 31.54 22.40 4.99
N VAL A 588 32.25 22.61 3.89
CA VAL A 588 33.19 23.73 3.70
C VAL A 588 32.69 24.81 2.76
N LYS A 589 31.68 24.50 1.94
CA LYS A 589 31.01 25.48 1.06
C LYS A 589 29.51 25.24 1.08
N ASP A 590 28.75 26.30 0.79
CA ASP A 590 27.31 26.17 0.60
C ASP A 590 26.99 25.50 -0.73
N GLY A 591 25.91 24.72 -0.74
CA GLY A 591 25.43 23.94 -1.87
C GLY A 591 24.21 23.13 -1.44
N SER A 592 23.27 22.93 -2.34
CA SER A 592 21.97 22.28 -2.10
C SER A 592 22.12 20.88 -1.47
N GLU A 593 22.71 19.98 -2.24
CA GLU A 593 22.86 18.56 -1.94
C GLU A 593 24.21 18.06 -2.45
N THR A 594 24.84 17.20 -1.67
CA THR A 594 26.08 16.53 -2.06
C THR A 594 25.97 15.06 -1.71
N THR A 595 26.08 14.21 -2.72
CA THR A 595 26.02 12.76 -2.60
C THR A 595 27.43 12.21 -2.70
N ILE A 596 27.82 11.35 -1.76
CA ILE A 596 29.06 10.58 -1.87
C ILE A 596 28.75 9.10 -1.98
N SER A 597 29.53 8.42 -2.81
CA SER A 597 29.43 6.98 -3.06
C SER A 597 30.73 6.29 -2.66
N PRO A 598 30.66 5.09 -2.09
CA PRO A 598 31.83 4.34 -1.69
C PRO A 598 32.60 3.80 -2.91
N ILE A 599 33.91 3.65 -2.73
CA ILE A 599 34.79 2.88 -3.61
C ILE A 599 35.33 1.74 -2.76
N MET A 600 34.93 0.52 -3.07
CA MET A 600 35.30 -0.68 -2.34
C MET A 600 36.34 -1.46 -3.12
N LYS A 601 37.37 -1.97 -2.43
CA LYS A 601 38.43 -2.80 -3.03
C LYS A 601 38.79 -3.97 -2.13
N GLY A 602 38.82 -5.17 -2.70
CA GLY A 602 39.18 -6.40 -2.01
C GLY A 602 37.98 -7.08 -1.35
N GLY A 603 38.20 -8.29 -0.81
CA GLY A 603 37.20 -9.02 -0.05
C GLY A 603 35.93 -9.42 -0.80
N GLY A 604 35.90 -9.34 -2.14
CA GLY A 604 34.70 -9.50 -2.96
C GLY A 604 33.81 -8.25 -3.04
N TYR A 605 34.04 -7.25 -2.18
CA TYR A 605 33.29 -5.99 -2.15
C TYR A 605 33.57 -5.09 -3.36
N ASP A 606 34.64 -5.33 -4.12
CA ASP A 606 34.91 -4.65 -5.39
C ASP A 606 33.87 -4.93 -6.47
N LYS A 607 33.05 -5.98 -6.30
CA LYS A 607 31.97 -6.35 -7.23
C LYS A 607 30.59 -5.84 -6.82
N THR A 608 30.47 -5.25 -5.63
CA THR A 608 29.19 -4.75 -5.14
C THR A 608 28.85 -3.41 -5.79
N ARG A 609 27.56 -3.15 -5.94
CA ARG A 609 27.04 -1.93 -6.56
C ARG A 609 27.20 -0.72 -5.64
N SER A 610 28.27 0.04 -5.86
CA SER A 610 28.56 1.27 -5.09
C SER A 610 27.41 2.29 -5.09
N ASP A 611 26.56 2.28 -6.12
CA ASP A 611 25.45 3.22 -6.28
C ASP A 611 24.28 2.97 -5.32
N VAL A 612 24.20 1.81 -4.68
CA VAL A 612 23.15 1.48 -3.69
C VAL A 612 23.49 2.04 -2.30
N TYR A 613 24.77 2.29 -2.02
CA TYR A 613 25.27 2.68 -0.69
C TYR A 613 25.65 4.17 -0.62
N ARG A 614 24.78 5.05 -1.11
CA ARG A 614 25.02 6.50 -1.16
C ARG A 614 24.74 7.17 0.19
N LEU A 615 25.57 8.15 0.55
CA LEU A 615 25.32 9.06 1.67
C LEU A 615 24.92 10.44 1.15
N LEU A 616 23.82 10.98 1.69
CA LEU A 616 23.19 12.20 1.19
C LEU A 616 23.33 13.37 2.17
N PHE A 617 24.03 14.43 1.77
CA PHE A 617 24.27 15.56 2.66
C PHE A 617 23.54 16.81 2.17
N ARG A 618 22.57 17.29 2.94
CA ARG A 618 21.76 18.48 2.61
C ARG A 618 22.25 19.75 3.33
N SER A 619 22.02 20.91 2.72
CA SER A 619 22.17 22.24 3.36
C SER A 619 20.80 22.77 3.81
N ILE A 620 20.78 23.58 4.88
CA ILE A 620 19.56 24.20 5.41
C ILE A 620 18.92 25.15 4.39
N CYS A 621 19.74 25.84 3.58
CA CYS A 621 19.24 26.77 2.56
C CYS A 621 18.31 26.08 1.55
N TYR A 622 18.54 24.80 1.26
CA TYR A 622 17.76 24.05 0.27
C TYR A 622 16.36 23.64 0.77
N ILE A 623 16.23 23.37 2.06
CA ILE A 623 14.92 23.01 2.65
C ILE A 623 13.94 24.18 2.51
N PHE A 624 14.43 25.42 2.65
CA PHE A 624 13.58 26.60 2.44
C PHE A 624 13.18 26.80 0.97
N VAL A 625 14.08 26.58 0.01
CA VAL A 625 13.77 26.75 -1.42
C VAL A 625 12.79 25.68 -1.90
N SER A 626 12.96 24.41 -1.52
CA SER A 626 12.04 23.33 -1.88
C SER A 626 10.64 23.49 -1.26
N ILE A 627 10.54 24.03 -0.04
CA ILE A 627 9.25 24.40 0.59
C ILE A 627 8.59 25.59 -0.12
N ILE A 628 9.37 26.52 -0.68
CA ILE A 628 8.83 27.67 -1.43
C ILE A 628 8.39 27.26 -2.85
N GLU A 629 9.17 26.45 -3.56
CA GLU A 629 8.83 25.98 -4.91
C GLU A 629 7.60 25.06 -4.92
N THR A 630 7.41 24.23 -3.88
CA THR A 630 6.20 23.41 -3.75
C THR A 630 4.94 24.22 -3.38
N ASN A 631 5.11 25.46 -2.89
CA ASN A 631 4.00 26.38 -2.58
C ASN A 631 3.74 27.45 -3.66
N ASN A 632 4.58 27.55 -4.69
CA ASN A 632 4.50 28.57 -5.74
C ASN A 632 3.62 28.17 -6.95
N TYR A 633 2.45 27.57 -6.69
CA TYR A 633 1.28 27.74 -7.57
C TYR A 633 0.33 28.84 -7.05
N ILE A 634 0.80 29.69 -6.14
CA ILE A 634 0.13 30.95 -5.79
C ILE A 634 0.89 32.07 -6.50
N LEU A 635 0.29 32.56 -7.60
CA LEU A 635 0.69 33.79 -8.29
C LEU A 635 0.69 34.96 -7.29
N PHE A 636 1.86 35.39 -6.84
CA PHE A 636 2.06 36.74 -6.34
C PHE A 636 2.64 37.58 -7.47
N SER A 637 1.78 38.35 -8.14
CA SER A 637 2.22 39.52 -8.89
C SER A 637 2.64 40.60 -7.89
N TRP A 638 3.91 40.99 -7.92
CA TRP A 638 4.36 42.23 -7.28
C TRP A 638 4.43 43.32 -8.36
N GLU A 639 3.68 44.41 -8.15
CA GLU A 639 4.06 45.78 -8.52
C GLU A 639 4.59 46.48 -7.27
#